data_AF-A0AAW2PKJ3-F1
#
_entry.id   AF-A0AAW2PKJ3-F1
#
_cell.length_a   1.000
_cell.length_b   1.000
_cell.length_c   1.000
_cell.angle_alpha   90.00
_cell.angle_beta   90.00
_cell.angle_gamma   90.00
#
_symmetry.space_group_name_H-M   'P 1'
#
loop_
_entity.id
_entity.type
_entity.pdbx_description
1 polymer ?
#
loop_
_entity_poly.entity_id
_entity_poly.type
_entity_poly.pdbx_seq_one_letter_code
_entity_poly.pdbx_strand_id
1 'polypeptide(L)' 'MSSSSVFFVLDEMRKSSARDGLSTTGESFEWGVLFGFGPGLTLETAVLRALGH' A
#
# COMPACT_ATOMS: atom_id res chain seq x y z
N MET A 1 -3.18 -15.16 -6.72
CA MET A 1 -2.95 -14.11 -5.71
C MET A 1 -1.75 -14.50 -4.85
N SER A 2 -0.54 -14.48 -5.43
CA SER A 2 0.72 -14.73 -4.71
C SER A 2 1.48 -13.41 -4.67
N SER A 3 2.42 -13.16 -5.58
CA SER A 3 3.10 -11.87 -5.71
C SER A 3 2.17 -10.71 -6.07
N SER A 4 1.08 -10.96 -6.81
CA SER A 4 0.16 -9.91 -7.26
C SER A 4 -0.65 -9.27 -6.13
N SER A 5 -0.78 -9.93 -4.98
CA SER A 5 -1.69 -9.53 -3.90
C SER A 5 -1.40 -8.13 -3.38
N VAL A 6 -0.13 -7.74 -3.30
CA VAL A 6 0.27 -6.42 -2.81
C VAL A 6 -0.21 -5.29 -3.72
N PHE A 7 -0.28 -5.51 -5.04
CA PHE A 7 -0.79 -4.51 -5.97
C PHE A 7 -2.30 -4.29 -5.81
N PHE A 8 -3.07 -5.34 -5.52
CA PHE A 8 -4.50 -5.20 -5.23
C PHE A 8 -4.75 -4.45 -3.92
N VAL A 9 -3.94 -4.69 -2.88
CA VAL A 9 -4.02 -3.95 -1.61
C VAL A 9 -3.71 -2.47 -1.83
N LEU A 10 -2.66 -2.15 -2.59
CA LEU A 10 -2.32 -0.76 -2.91
C LEU A 10 -3.39 -0.07 -3.76
N ASP A 11 -4.00 -0.80 -4.71
CA ASP A 11 -5.08 -0.28 -5.54
C ASP A 11 -6.34 0.02 -4.71
N GLU A 12 -6.73 -0.88 -3.80
CA GLU A 12 -7.86 -0.64 -2.91
C GLU A 12 -7.58 0.51 -1.93
N MET A 13 -6.38 0.60 -1.34
CA MET A 13 -6.00 1.71 -0.45
C MET A 13 -6.10 3.08 -1.14
N ARG A 14 -5.63 3.18 -2.39
CA ARG A 14 -5.75 4.42 -3.19
C ARG A 14 -7.21 4.74 -3.50
N LYS A 15 -8.00 3.74 -3.89
CA LYS A 15 -9.42 3.91 -4.26
C LYS A 15 -10.27 4.28 -3.05
N SER A 16 -10.03 3.66 -1.89
CA SER A 16 -10.71 4.01 -0.64
C SER A 16 -10.38 5.43 -0.21
N SER A 17 -9.10 5.80 -0.23
CA SER A 17 -8.66 7.16 0.11
C SER A 17 -9.33 8.21 -0.76
N ALA A 18 -9.43 7.97 -2.07
CA ALA A 18 -10.11 8.88 -2.99
C ALA A 18 -11.63 8.95 -2.76
N ARG A 19 -12.27 7.79 -2.52
CA ARG A 19 -13.71 7.69 -2.25
C ARG A 19 -14.10 8.41 -0.95
N ASP A 20 -13.25 8.34 0.05
CA ASP A 20 -13.49 8.90 1.38
C ASP A 20 -12.97 10.36 1.50
N GLY A 21 -12.40 10.92 0.41
CA GLY A 21 -11.95 12.31 0.35
C GLY A 21 -10.71 12.60 1.21
N LEU A 22 -9.87 11.61 1.44
CA LEU A 22 -8.66 11.72 2.26
C LEU A 22 -7.58 12.55 1.56
N SER A 23 -6.66 13.14 2.32
CA SER A 23 -5.69 14.10 1.80
C SER A 23 -4.56 13.48 0.96
N THR A 24 -4.35 12.17 1.07
CA THR A 24 -3.31 11.43 0.35
C THR A 24 -3.86 10.08 -0.12
N THR A 25 -3.17 9.45 -1.08
CA THR A 25 -3.46 8.07 -1.51
C THR A 25 -3.15 7.00 -0.45
N GLY A 26 -2.59 7.40 0.69
CA GLY A 26 -2.18 6.52 1.78
C GLY A 26 -2.99 6.80 3.05
N GLU A 27 -4.31 6.96 2.91
CA GLU A 27 -5.22 7.13 4.04
C GLU A 27 -4.92 8.38 4.90
N SER A 28 -4.55 9.50 4.25
CA SER A 28 -4.06 10.75 4.89
C SER A 28 -2.69 10.66 5.56
N PHE A 29 -2.00 9.52 5.50
CA PHE A 29 -0.60 9.41 5.90
C PHE A 29 0.33 9.75 4.74
N GLU A 30 1.49 10.33 5.07
CA GLU A 30 2.55 10.68 4.11
C GLU A 30 3.44 9.47 3.80
N TRP A 31 3.61 8.59 4.77
CA TRP A 31 4.50 7.43 4.72
C TRP A 31 3.76 6.15 5.10
N GLY A 32 4.14 5.05 4.45
CA GLY A 32 3.63 3.71 4.76
C GLY A 32 4.71 2.64 4.59
N VAL A 33 4.37 1.41 4.94
CA VAL A 33 5.22 0.23 4.76
C VAL A 33 4.44 -0.86 4.05
N LEU A 34 5.10 -1.57 3.14
CA LEU A 34 4.58 -2.78 2.50
C LEU A 34 5.46 -3.97 2.89
N PHE A 35 4.81 -5.07 3.25
CA PHE A 35 5.45 -6.35 3.54
C PHE A 35 5.07 -7.42 2.53
N GLY A 36 6.07 -8.08 1.95
CA GLY A 36 5.94 -9.29 1.16
C GLY A 36 6.51 -10.48 1.91
N PHE A 37 5.73 -11.56 2.05
CA PHE A 37 6.17 -12.79 2.71
C PHE A 37 6.34 -13.90 1.66
N GLY A 38 7.56 -14.43 1.55
CA GLY A 38 7.92 -15.47 0.59
C GLY A 38 8.27 -16.81 1.24
N PRO A 39 8.50 -17.88 0.44
CA PRO A 39 8.93 -19.17 0.95
C PRO A 39 10.18 -19.10 1.85
N GLY A 40 10.21 -19.92 2.89
CA GLY A 40 11.25 -19.90 3.93
C GLY A 40 10.97 -18.84 5.00
N LEU A 41 11.92 -17.93 5.23
CA LEU A 41 11.80 -16.79 6.15
C LEU A 41 12.16 -15.47 5.42
N THR A 42 11.72 -15.34 4.16
CA THR A 42 12.01 -14.13 3.37
C THR A 42 10.95 -13.07 3.64
N LEU A 43 11.41 -11.88 4.05
CA LEU A 43 10.58 -10.68 4.22
C LEU A 43 11.08 -9.59 3.28
N GLU A 44 10.24 -9.19 2.32
CA GLU A 44 10.44 -7.99 1.53
C GLU A 44 9.78 -6.82 2.25
N THR A 45 10.53 -5.75 2.47
CA THR A 45 10.02 -4.52 3.11
C THR A 45 10.29 -3.34 2.20
N ALA A 46 9.24 -2.59 1.86
CA ALA A 46 9.35 -1.35 1.11
C ALA A 46 8.75 -0.19 1.90
N VAL A 47 9.46 0.94 1.94
CA VAL A 47 8.93 2.21 2.44
C VAL A 47 8.18 2.87 1.29
N LEU A 48 6.95 3.30 1.55
CA LEU A 48 6.06 3.93 0.59
C LEU A 48 5.90 5.40 0.92
N ARG A 49 5.91 6.24 -0.12
CA ARG A 49 5.54 7.65 -0.05
C ARG A 49 4.16 7.81 -0.67
N ALA A 50 3.20 8.33 0.10
CA ALA A 50 1.89 8.65 -0.44
C ALA A 50 1.96 9.95 -1.26
N LEU A 51 1.11 10.04 -2.29
CA LEU A 51 0.93 11.27 -3.04
C LEU A 51 -0.29 12.01 -2.49
N GLY A 52 -0.15 13.34 -2.35
CA GLY A 52 -1.28 14.21 -2.05
C GLY A 52 -2.23 14.32 -3.24
N HIS A 53 -3.49 14.65 -2.95
CA HIS A 53 -4.49 15.01 -3.95
C HIS A 53 -4.42 16.50 -4.32
#